data_AF-A0A3M8EBJ0-F1
#
_entry.id   AF-A0A3M8EBJ0-F1
#
_cell.length_a   1.000
_cell.length_b   1.000
_cell.length_c   1.000
_cell.angle_alpha   90.00
_cell.angle_beta   90.00
_cell.angle_gamma   90.00
#
_symmetry.space_group_name_H-M   'P 1'
#
loop_
_entity.id
_entity.type
_entity.pdbx_description
1 polymer ?
#
loop_
_entity_poly.entity_id
_entity_poly.type
_entity_poly.pdbx_seq_one_letter_code
_entity_poly.pdbx_strand_id
1 'polypeptide(L)'
;MKDNWWLEVNRFNQSGKKEAVVAFSLPKKDHKLLKDYPGWGNKTIYCRLVKIELPNGESEILRASLTDMEQYPYEDFEELYHYRWNQEEGYKLLKCRVEEFSGKTATAVKQDFYAKIFLMTLAAAYAFPIEEKVREEYHADEQRGHGQKINRTNTLAMTRDILTGVFARKDIRPALEAFDQIVYKTREIIRPNRSVKRKPKPKRQYHMNYKRL
;
A
#
# COMPACT_ATOMS: atom_id res chain seq x y z
N MET A 1 -7.62 -5.10 27.54
CA MET A 1 -8.88 -4.87 26.78
C MET A 1 -9.75 -6.09 27.01
N LYS A 2 -10.81 -5.97 27.81
CA LYS A 2 -11.62 -7.12 28.30
C LYS A 2 -13.08 -7.10 27.81
N ASP A 3 -13.46 -6.15 26.97
CA ASP A 3 -14.80 -6.14 26.39
C ASP A 3 -14.75 -6.71 24.98
N ASN A 4 -15.36 -7.88 24.84
CA ASN A 4 -15.39 -8.63 23.59
C ASN A 4 -16.51 -8.09 22.70
N TRP A 5 -16.31 -6.89 22.14
CA TRP A 5 -17.35 -6.17 21.40
C TRP A 5 -17.78 -6.84 20.08
N TRP A 6 -16.99 -7.78 19.56
CA TRP A 6 -17.24 -8.43 18.27
C TRP A 6 -17.72 -9.87 18.43
N LEU A 7 -18.91 -10.06 19.01
CA LEU A 7 -19.47 -11.39 19.31
C LEU A 7 -19.49 -12.32 18.09
N GLU A 8 -19.92 -11.82 16.92
CA GLU A 8 -19.98 -12.61 15.69
C GLU A 8 -18.58 -13.04 15.19
N VAL A 9 -17.57 -12.19 15.36
CA VAL A 9 -16.18 -12.52 15.00
C VAL A 9 -15.64 -13.62 15.91
N ASN A 10 -15.96 -13.58 17.21
CA ASN A 10 -15.57 -14.64 18.13
C ASN A 10 -16.27 -15.97 17.82
N ARG A 11 -17.58 -15.94 17.57
CA ARG A 11 -18.33 -17.13 17.17
C ARG A 11 -17.75 -17.74 15.90
N PHE A 12 -17.43 -16.92 14.91
CA PHE A 12 -16.75 -17.36 13.69
C PHE A 12 -15.37 -17.95 13.98
N ASN A 13 -14.55 -17.30 14.80
CA ASN A 13 -13.23 -17.82 15.13
C ASN A 13 -13.28 -19.19 15.85
N GLN A 14 -14.30 -19.38 16.69
CA GLN A 14 -14.55 -20.63 17.41
C GLN A 14 -15.20 -21.72 16.54
N SER A 15 -15.83 -21.38 15.40
CA SER A 15 -16.55 -22.35 14.57
C SER A 15 -15.65 -23.24 13.73
N GLY A 16 -14.33 -23.00 13.71
CA GLY A 16 -13.37 -23.75 12.91
C GLY A 16 -13.51 -23.58 11.39
N LYS A 17 -14.34 -22.63 10.95
CA LYS A 17 -14.56 -22.36 9.52
C LYS A 17 -13.46 -21.42 9.00
N LYS A 18 -13.07 -21.62 7.73
CA LYS A 18 -12.17 -20.70 7.02
C LYS A 18 -12.87 -19.41 6.61
N GLU A 19 -14.16 -19.49 6.32
CA GLU A 19 -14.97 -18.32 5.97
C GLU A 19 -16.46 -18.52 6.25
N ALA A 20 -17.16 -17.39 6.41
CA ALA A 20 -18.61 -17.36 6.58
C ALA A 20 -19.16 -15.97 6.27
N VAL A 21 -20.35 -15.89 5.67
CA VAL A 21 -21.14 -14.66 5.68
C VAL A 21 -21.85 -14.55 7.03
N VAL A 22 -21.63 -13.43 7.71
CA VAL A 22 -22.23 -13.13 9.02
C VAL A 22 -23.07 -11.86 8.95
N ALA A 23 -24.05 -11.79 9.83
CA ALA A 23 -24.97 -10.67 9.96
C ALA A 23 -24.55 -9.76 11.13
N PHE A 24 -24.44 -8.47 10.87
CA PHE A 24 -24.23 -7.44 11.88
C PHE A 24 -25.47 -6.55 11.99
N SER A 25 -26.04 -6.48 13.18
CA SER A 25 -27.13 -5.55 13.52
C SER A 25 -26.66 -4.59 14.60
N LEU A 26 -27.01 -3.31 14.49
CA LEU A 26 -26.66 -2.33 15.51
C LEU A 26 -27.52 -2.55 16.78
N PRO A 27 -26.93 -2.69 17.98
CA PRO A 27 -27.69 -2.80 19.22
C PRO A 27 -28.60 -1.60 19.47
N LYS A 28 -29.81 -1.81 20.00
CA LYS A 28 -30.79 -0.74 20.28
C LYS A 28 -30.20 0.43 21.09
N LYS A 29 -29.32 0.14 22.05
CA LYS A 29 -28.62 1.15 22.87
C LYS A 29 -27.77 2.14 22.06
N ASP A 30 -27.32 1.73 20.87
CA ASP A 30 -26.43 2.49 20.01
C ASP A 30 -27.16 3.17 18.84
N HIS A 31 -28.49 3.00 18.73
CA HIS A 31 -29.30 3.62 17.68
C HIS A 31 -29.19 5.15 17.64
N LYS A 32 -28.87 5.79 18.78
CA LYS A 32 -28.57 7.22 18.84
C LYS A 32 -27.42 7.68 17.92
N LEU A 33 -26.49 6.78 17.58
CA LEU A 33 -25.39 7.06 16.64
C LEU A 33 -25.88 7.22 15.19
N LEU A 34 -27.11 6.77 14.89
CA LEU A 34 -27.73 6.85 13.57
C LEU A 34 -28.76 7.97 13.46
N LYS A 35 -28.67 9.02 14.31
CA LYS A 35 -29.61 10.15 14.31
C LYS A 35 -29.79 10.79 12.92
N ASP A 36 -28.73 10.83 12.13
CA ASP A 36 -28.69 11.45 10.79
C ASP A 36 -29.05 10.44 9.67
N TYR A 37 -29.32 9.18 10.02
CA TYR A 37 -29.59 8.07 9.10
C TYR A 37 -30.89 7.33 9.48
N PRO A 38 -32.07 7.99 9.38
CA PRO A 38 -33.34 7.38 9.72
C PRO A 38 -33.58 6.10 8.91
N GLY A 39 -34.08 5.04 9.57
CA GLY A 39 -34.35 3.74 8.96
C GLY A 39 -33.16 2.76 8.96
N TRP A 40 -31.96 3.16 9.39
CA TRP A 40 -30.81 2.25 9.49
C TRP A 40 -30.72 1.49 10.82
N GLY A 41 -31.44 1.93 11.87
CA GLY A 41 -31.37 1.30 13.20
C GLY A 41 -31.74 -0.19 13.22
N ASN A 42 -32.65 -0.61 12.35
CA ASN A 42 -33.09 -2.00 12.27
C ASN A 42 -32.49 -2.76 11.07
N LYS A 43 -31.57 -2.16 10.31
CA LYS A 43 -30.94 -2.83 9.18
C LYS A 43 -29.87 -3.78 9.65
N THR A 44 -29.83 -4.94 9.00
CA THR A 44 -28.76 -5.91 9.12
C THR A 44 -27.78 -5.72 7.96
N ILE A 45 -26.49 -5.69 8.27
CA ILE A 45 -25.41 -5.64 7.29
C ILE A 45 -24.79 -7.04 7.22
N TYR A 46 -24.70 -7.58 6.02
CA TYR A 46 -24.02 -8.83 5.76
C TYR A 46 -22.58 -8.57 5.35
N CYS A 47 -21.65 -9.27 5.99
CA CYS A 47 -20.23 -9.22 5.64
C CYS A 47 -19.68 -10.64 5.62
N ARG A 48 -18.71 -10.90 4.75
CA ARG A 48 -17.92 -12.13 4.78
C ARG A 48 -16.79 -11.96 5.78
N LEU A 49 -16.64 -12.92 6.68
CA LEU A 49 -15.44 -13.10 7.48
C LEU A 49 -14.57 -14.17 6.83
N VAL A 50 -13.28 -13.89 6.71
CA VAL A 50 -12.28 -14.80 6.12
C VAL A 50 -11.14 -14.92 7.12
N LYS A 51 -10.81 -16.16 7.51
CA LYS A 51 -9.73 -16.47 8.45
C LYS A 51 -8.50 -16.93 7.67
N ILE A 52 -7.42 -16.15 7.74
CA ILE A 52 -6.14 -16.46 7.11
C ILE A 52 -5.18 -16.95 8.19
N GLU A 53 -4.57 -18.11 7.99
CA GLU A 53 -3.54 -18.65 8.87
C GLU A 53 -2.16 -18.16 8.43
N LEU A 54 -1.41 -17.59 9.36
CA LEU A 54 -0.08 -17.07 9.11
C LEU A 54 0.99 -18.16 9.35
N PRO A 55 2.18 -18.05 8.73
CA PRO A 55 3.26 -19.03 8.91
C PRO A 55 3.77 -19.20 10.35
N ASN A 56 3.48 -18.23 11.24
CA ASN A 56 3.83 -18.29 12.65
C ASN A 56 2.79 -19.05 13.51
N GLY A 57 1.72 -19.57 12.91
CA GLY A 57 0.62 -20.25 13.59
C GLY A 57 -0.44 -19.31 14.18
N GLU A 58 -0.30 -17.99 14.00
CA GLU A 58 -1.35 -17.02 14.32
C GLU A 58 -2.38 -16.97 13.18
N SER A 59 -3.56 -16.41 13.44
CA SER A 59 -4.59 -16.23 12.43
C SER A 59 -5.11 -14.80 12.40
N GLU A 60 -5.28 -14.26 11.20
CA GLU A 60 -5.94 -12.98 10.97
C GLU A 60 -7.37 -13.20 10.49
N ILE A 61 -8.31 -12.39 10.95
CA ILE A 61 -9.71 -12.43 10.48
C ILE A 61 -9.99 -11.15 9.71
N LEU A 62 -10.19 -11.29 8.41
CA LEU A 62 -10.58 -10.21 7.52
C LEU A 62 -12.09 -10.09 7.46
N ARG A 63 -12.58 -8.85 7.36
CA ARG A 63 -14.00 -8.55 7.08
C ARG A 63 -14.11 -7.91 5.71
N ALA A 64 -14.90 -8.51 4.84
CA ALA A 64 -15.11 -8.05 3.48
C ALA A 64 -16.60 -7.85 3.17
N SER A 65 -16.87 -6.88 2.29
CA SER A 65 -18.19 -6.70 1.66
C SER A 65 -18.39 -7.64 0.46
N LEU A 66 -17.36 -8.37 0.05
CA LEU A 66 -17.40 -9.35 -1.04
C LEU A 66 -18.02 -10.66 -0.54
N THR A 67 -19.35 -10.75 -0.58
CA THR A 67 -20.12 -11.85 0.01
C THR A 67 -20.37 -13.03 -0.93
N ASP A 68 -20.20 -12.83 -2.24
CA ASP A 68 -20.32 -13.91 -3.23
C ASP A 68 -19.06 -14.79 -3.19
N MET A 69 -19.23 -16.04 -2.76
CA MET A 69 -18.12 -16.98 -2.59
C MET A 69 -17.69 -17.66 -3.90
N GLU A 70 -18.55 -17.65 -4.92
CA GLU A 70 -18.21 -18.20 -6.23
C GLU A 70 -17.46 -17.16 -7.07
N GLN A 71 -17.90 -15.90 -7.03
CA GLN A 71 -17.24 -14.81 -7.74
C GLN A 71 -15.91 -14.41 -7.10
N TYR A 72 -15.81 -14.47 -5.76
CA TYR A 72 -14.62 -14.08 -5.01
C TYR A 72 -14.13 -15.28 -4.18
N PRO A 73 -13.25 -16.13 -4.72
CA PRO A 73 -12.80 -17.32 -4.01
C PRO A 73 -11.96 -16.97 -2.77
N TYR A 74 -11.89 -17.89 -1.82
CA TYR A 74 -11.15 -17.72 -0.57
C TYR A 74 -9.66 -17.47 -0.81
N GLU A 75 -9.11 -18.16 -1.79
CA GLU A 75 -7.68 -18.20 -2.14
C GLU A 75 -7.12 -16.82 -2.51
N ASP A 76 -7.96 -15.92 -3.02
CA ASP A 76 -7.56 -14.59 -3.44
C ASP A 76 -7.37 -13.62 -2.26
N PHE A 77 -7.97 -13.91 -1.09
CA PHE A 77 -8.01 -12.95 0.02
C PHE A 77 -6.64 -12.71 0.66
N GLU A 78 -5.77 -13.72 0.68
CA GLU A 78 -4.40 -13.56 1.19
C GLU A 78 -3.63 -12.56 0.34
N GLU A 79 -3.62 -12.74 -0.99
CA GLU A 79 -2.93 -11.84 -1.91
C GLU A 79 -3.58 -10.44 -1.93
N LEU A 80 -4.91 -10.38 -1.96
CA LEU A 80 -5.65 -9.12 -1.93
C LEU A 80 -5.31 -8.30 -0.69
N TYR A 81 -5.26 -8.93 0.48
CA TYR A 81 -4.88 -8.26 1.71
C TYR A 81 -3.39 -7.90 1.73
N HIS A 82 -2.54 -8.73 1.13
CA HIS A 82 -1.12 -8.43 0.95
C HIS A 82 -0.90 -7.14 0.14
N TYR A 83 -1.73 -6.83 -0.86
CA TYR A 83 -1.64 -5.57 -1.60
C TYR A 83 -1.78 -4.32 -0.72
N ARG A 84 -2.41 -4.42 0.45
CA ARG A 84 -2.44 -3.33 1.45
C ARG A 84 -1.04 -2.93 1.90
N TRP A 85 -0.09 -3.86 1.96
CA TRP A 85 1.29 -3.59 2.40
C TRP A 85 2.00 -2.56 1.51
N ASN A 86 1.63 -2.49 0.23
CA ASN A 86 2.16 -1.48 -0.69
C ASN A 86 1.89 -0.05 -0.20
N GLN A 87 0.81 0.17 0.57
CA GLN A 87 0.51 1.46 1.20
C GLN A 87 1.53 1.82 2.27
N GLU A 88 1.98 0.85 3.09
CA GLU A 88 3.00 1.09 4.11
C GLU A 88 4.35 1.42 3.49
N GLU A 89 4.74 0.72 2.42
CA GLU A 89 5.95 1.07 1.67
C GLU A 89 5.81 2.45 0.98
N GLY A 90 4.61 2.82 0.52
CA GLY A 90 4.30 4.16 0.04
C GLY A 90 4.48 5.24 1.12
N TYR A 91 3.92 5.03 2.32
CA TYR A 91 4.11 5.93 3.46
C TYR A 91 5.56 6.06 3.88
N LYS A 92 6.30 4.95 3.88
CA LYS A 92 7.73 4.95 4.15
C LYS A 92 8.48 5.77 3.12
N LEU A 93 8.18 5.60 1.83
CA LEU A 93 8.79 6.37 0.74
C LEU A 93 8.52 7.88 0.89
N LEU A 94 7.28 8.23 1.26
CA LEU A 94 6.83 9.61 1.49
C LEU A 94 7.47 10.23 2.74
N LYS A 95 7.31 9.61 3.92
CA LYS A 95 7.76 10.16 5.22
C LYS A 95 9.25 10.47 5.23
N CYS A 96 10.06 9.59 4.66
CA CYS A 96 11.52 9.77 4.57
C CYS A 96 11.92 11.02 3.77
N ARG A 97 11.01 11.64 3.02
CA ARG A 97 11.25 12.81 2.18
C ARG A 97 10.38 14.01 2.56
N VAL A 98 9.22 13.80 3.18
CA VAL A 98 8.31 14.88 3.62
C VAL A 98 8.86 15.65 4.81
N GLU A 99 9.56 14.98 5.73
CA GLU A 99 10.01 15.57 7.00
C GLU A 99 11.15 16.63 6.83
N GLU A 100 11.65 16.84 5.61
CA GLU A 100 12.55 17.95 5.25
C GLU A 100 11.74 19.12 4.66
N PHE A 101 11.37 20.08 5.50
CA PHE A 101 10.60 21.26 5.08
C PHE A 101 11.52 22.44 4.73
N SER A 102 11.18 23.16 3.66
CA SER A 102 11.84 24.36 3.16
C SER A 102 11.62 25.58 4.05
N GLY A 103 10.61 25.55 4.92
CA GLY A 103 10.29 26.63 5.85
C GLY A 103 9.60 26.16 7.12
N LYS A 104 9.53 27.05 8.11
CA LYS A 104 8.94 26.79 9.44
C LYS A 104 7.46 27.14 9.54
N THR A 105 6.89 27.80 8.53
CA THR A 105 5.49 28.23 8.54
C THR A 105 4.56 27.09 8.14
N ALA A 106 3.32 27.12 8.64
CA ALA A 106 2.30 26.14 8.23
C ALA A 106 2.07 26.13 6.71
N THR A 107 2.19 27.28 6.06
CA THR A 107 2.09 27.41 4.60
C THR A 107 3.23 26.69 3.88
N ALA A 108 4.48 26.90 4.30
CA ALA A 108 5.64 26.23 3.69
C ALA A 108 5.54 24.70 3.85
N VAL A 109 5.17 24.24 5.05
CA VAL A 109 4.94 22.81 5.35
C VAL A 109 3.86 22.22 4.42
N LYS A 110 2.73 22.91 4.23
CA LYS A 110 1.67 22.48 3.32
C LYS A 110 2.14 22.43 1.87
N GLN A 111 2.85 23.46 1.40
CA GLN A 111 3.37 23.53 0.03
C GLN A 111 4.33 22.38 -0.26
N ASP A 112 5.29 22.13 0.63
CA ASP A 112 6.25 21.02 0.46
C ASP A 112 5.56 19.66 0.48
N PHE A 113 4.57 19.48 1.35
CA PHE A 113 3.79 18.25 1.40
C PHE A 113 3.10 17.98 0.06
N TYR A 114 2.36 18.97 -0.47
CA TYR A 114 1.67 18.82 -1.75
C TYR A 114 2.63 18.67 -2.93
N ALA A 115 3.76 19.38 -2.94
CA ALA A 115 4.78 19.23 -3.96
C ALA A 115 5.36 17.80 -3.99
N LYS A 116 5.58 17.19 -2.82
CA LYS A 116 6.08 15.82 -2.72
C LYS A 116 5.04 14.78 -3.13
N ILE A 117 3.77 14.98 -2.76
CA ILE A 117 2.67 14.14 -3.25
C ILE A 117 2.59 14.22 -4.77
N PHE A 118 2.60 15.42 -5.34
CA PHE A 118 2.60 15.64 -6.79
C PHE A 118 3.79 14.94 -7.48
N LEU A 119 5.01 15.11 -6.96
CA LEU A 119 6.21 14.46 -7.50
C LEU A 119 6.07 12.93 -7.48
N MET A 120 5.55 12.35 -6.39
CA MET A 120 5.35 10.90 -6.28
C MET A 120 4.29 10.38 -7.25
N THR A 121 3.19 11.11 -7.40
CA THR A 121 2.14 10.77 -8.37
C THR A 121 2.67 10.83 -9.81
N LEU A 122 3.42 11.87 -10.14
CA LEU A 122 4.00 12.03 -11.48
C LEU A 122 5.04 10.94 -11.77
N ALA A 123 5.90 10.63 -10.79
CA ALA A 123 6.87 9.55 -10.91
C ALA A 123 6.19 8.19 -11.16
N ALA A 124 5.07 7.91 -10.47
CA ALA A 124 4.30 6.70 -10.69
C ALA A 124 3.69 6.67 -12.10
N ALA A 125 3.12 7.79 -12.57
CA ALA A 125 2.54 7.89 -13.90
C ALA A 125 3.56 7.70 -15.03
N TYR A 126 4.73 8.34 -14.94
CA TYR A 126 5.79 8.19 -15.94
C TYR A 126 6.44 6.81 -15.92
N ALA A 127 6.56 6.20 -14.75
CA ALA A 127 7.21 4.90 -14.63
C ALA A 127 6.29 3.72 -14.97
N PHE A 128 4.97 3.92 -14.98
CA PHE A 128 3.98 2.88 -15.28
C PHE A 128 4.27 2.06 -16.55
N PRO A 129 4.46 2.67 -17.75
CA PRO A 129 4.76 1.90 -18.96
C PRO A 129 6.09 1.15 -18.89
N ILE A 130 7.07 1.67 -18.13
CA ILE A 130 8.37 1.02 -17.94
C ILE A 130 8.20 -0.19 -17.00
N GLU A 131 7.42 -0.05 -15.93
CA GLU A 131 7.13 -1.14 -14.99
C GLU A 131 6.34 -2.27 -15.66
N GLU A 132 5.38 -1.95 -16.54
CA GLU A 132 4.71 -2.92 -17.40
C GLU A 132 5.70 -3.67 -18.29
N LYS A 133 6.54 -2.95 -19.04
CA LYS A 133 7.56 -3.56 -19.89
C LYS A 133 8.53 -4.47 -19.12
N VAL A 134 9.01 -4.04 -17.95
CA VAL A 134 9.93 -4.84 -17.11
C VAL A 134 9.26 -6.14 -16.64
N ARG A 135 7.97 -6.09 -16.33
CA ARG A 135 7.19 -7.26 -15.91
C ARG A 135 6.94 -8.21 -17.08
N GLU A 136 6.57 -7.71 -18.24
CA GLU A 136 6.40 -8.50 -19.47
C GLU A 136 7.70 -9.22 -19.87
N GLU A 137 8.83 -8.51 -19.85
CA GLU A 137 10.15 -9.10 -20.13
C GLU A 137 10.50 -10.23 -19.16
N TYR A 138 10.08 -10.13 -17.90
CA TYR A 138 10.28 -11.19 -16.93
C TYR A 138 9.40 -12.41 -17.25
N HIS A 139 8.12 -12.20 -17.58
CA HIS A 139 7.23 -13.30 -17.95
C HIS A 139 7.66 -14.02 -19.24
N ALA A 140 8.35 -13.33 -20.15
CA ALA A 140 8.88 -13.90 -21.38
C ALA A 140 10.21 -14.65 -21.22
N ASP A 141 10.96 -14.42 -20.14
CA ASP A 141 12.29 -15.01 -19.91
C ASP A 141 12.21 -16.21 -18.95
N GLU A 142 11.98 -17.41 -19.52
CA GLU A 142 11.88 -18.67 -18.78
C GLU A 142 13.18 -19.06 -18.05
N GLN A 143 14.33 -18.50 -18.44
CA GLN A 143 15.63 -18.81 -17.83
C GLN A 143 15.93 -17.94 -16.61
N ARG A 144 15.15 -16.88 -16.38
CA ARG A 144 15.38 -15.95 -15.28
C ARG A 144 14.82 -16.46 -13.96
N GLY A 145 15.72 -16.75 -13.01
CA GLY A 145 15.32 -17.26 -11.69
C GLY A 145 14.58 -16.27 -10.78
N HIS A 146 14.64 -14.96 -11.04
CA HIS A 146 13.99 -13.95 -10.20
C HIS A 146 13.40 -12.80 -11.01
N GLY A 147 12.21 -12.35 -10.58
CA GLY A 147 11.55 -11.16 -11.10
C GLY A 147 12.36 -9.88 -10.88
N GLN A 148 12.10 -8.87 -11.69
CA GLN A 148 12.69 -7.54 -11.56
C GLN A 148 11.60 -6.49 -11.40
N LYS A 149 11.96 -5.38 -10.75
CA LYS A 149 11.14 -4.18 -10.68
C LYS A 149 12.00 -2.94 -10.84
N ILE A 150 11.39 -1.83 -11.19
CA ILE A 150 12.06 -0.53 -11.22
C ILE A 150 12.49 -0.09 -9.81
N ASN A 151 13.61 0.63 -9.72
CA ASN A 151 14.04 1.25 -8.47
C ASN A 151 13.25 2.54 -8.22
N ARG A 152 12.21 2.48 -7.37
CA ARG A 152 11.35 3.64 -7.04
C ARG A 152 12.10 4.85 -6.51
N THR A 153 13.23 4.66 -5.81
CA THR A 153 14.03 5.78 -5.30
C THR A 153 14.73 6.53 -6.43
N ASN A 154 15.31 5.79 -7.38
CA ASN A 154 15.93 6.39 -8.57
C ASN A 154 14.90 6.95 -9.54
N THR A 155 13.73 6.32 -9.68
CA THR A 155 12.59 6.88 -10.43
C THR A 155 12.19 8.25 -9.89
N LEU A 156 12.08 8.41 -8.56
CA LEU A 156 11.76 9.71 -7.95
C LEU A 156 12.85 10.76 -8.19
N ALA A 157 14.12 10.39 -8.04
CA ALA A 157 15.24 11.28 -8.32
C ALA A 157 15.22 11.74 -9.78
N MET A 158 15.08 10.80 -10.71
CA MET A 158 15.04 11.10 -12.14
C MET A 158 13.81 11.95 -12.51
N THR A 159 12.66 11.69 -11.90
CA THR A 159 11.44 12.49 -12.10
C THR A 159 11.71 13.95 -11.76
N ARG A 160 12.34 14.21 -10.60
CA ARG A 160 12.71 15.57 -10.18
C ARG A 160 13.64 16.22 -11.19
N ASP A 161 14.65 15.50 -11.66
CA ASP A 161 15.69 16.05 -12.54
C ASP A 161 15.13 16.42 -13.93
N ILE A 162 14.16 15.65 -14.44
CA ILE A 162 13.51 15.97 -15.72
C ILE A 162 12.52 17.14 -15.62
N LEU A 163 12.01 17.49 -14.43
CA LEU A 163 11.01 18.56 -14.30
C LEU A 163 11.51 19.89 -14.88
N THR A 164 12.78 20.22 -14.66
CA THR A 164 13.40 21.43 -15.22
C THR A 164 13.46 21.36 -16.75
N GLY A 165 13.73 20.18 -17.32
CA GLY A 165 13.68 19.95 -18.77
C GLY A 165 12.26 20.15 -19.33
N VAL A 166 11.27 19.53 -18.70
CA VAL A 166 9.87 19.53 -19.15
C VAL A 166 9.21 20.90 -18.99
N PHE A 167 9.29 21.48 -17.79
CA PHE A 167 8.50 22.68 -17.43
C PHE A 167 9.23 23.99 -17.71
N ALA A 168 10.54 24.07 -17.45
CA ALA A 168 11.29 25.33 -17.58
C ALA A 168 11.90 25.48 -18.97
N ARG A 169 12.65 24.47 -19.44
CA ARG A 169 13.34 24.51 -20.74
C ARG A 169 12.46 24.11 -21.93
N LYS A 170 11.40 23.35 -21.68
CA LYS A 170 10.50 22.76 -22.68
C LYS A 170 11.18 21.73 -23.61
N ASP A 171 12.27 21.13 -23.14
CA ASP A 171 12.98 20.02 -23.79
C ASP A 171 12.27 18.70 -23.47
N ILE A 172 10.97 18.60 -23.79
CA ILE A 172 10.10 17.53 -23.30
C ILE A 172 10.58 16.16 -23.77
N ARG A 173 10.82 15.99 -25.08
CA ARG A 173 11.19 14.67 -25.64
C ARG A 173 12.54 14.18 -25.12
N PRO A 174 13.64 14.97 -25.19
CA PRO A 174 14.92 14.51 -24.65
C PRO A 174 14.87 14.19 -23.15
N ALA A 175 14.08 14.95 -22.38
CA ALA A 175 13.91 14.71 -20.96
C ALA A 175 13.21 13.37 -20.69
N LEU A 176 12.12 13.07 -21.41
CA LEU A 176 11.40 11.80 -21.27
C LEU A 176 12.21 10.61 -21.78
N GLU A 177 12.94 10.75 -22.89
CA GLU A 177 13.83 9.70 -23.39
C GLU A 177 14.93 9.35 -22.38
N ALA A 178 15.54 10.38 -21.77
CA ALA A 178 16.53 10.18 -20.70
C ALA A 178 15.92 9.49 -19.47
N PHE A 179 14.71 9.90 -19.07
CA PHE A 179 13.97 9.26 -17.99
C PHE A 179 13.74 7.78 -18.25
N ASP A 180 13.18 7.44 -19.41
CA ASP A 180 12.86 6.07 -19.79
C ASP A 180 14.11 5.18 -19.75
N GLN A 181 15.20 5.66 -20.35
CA GLN A 181 16.47 4.93 -20.39
C GLN A 181 17.05 4.68 -18.99
N ILE A 182 17.07 5.69 -18.12
CA ILE A 182 17.65 5.58 -16.79
C ILE A 182 16.80 4.69 -15.90
N VAL A 183 15.47 4.89 -15.88
CA VAL A 183 14.56 4.09 -15.05
C VAL A 183 14.54 2.64 -15.51
N TYR A 184 14.52 2.39 -16.83
CA TYR A 184 14.59 1.04 -17.39
C TYR A 184 15.89 0.32 -17.01
N LYS A 185 17.05 1.01 -17.05
CA LYS A 185 18.35 0.41 -16.68
C LYS A 185 18.50 0.19 -15.18
N THR A 186 17.75 0.93 -14.37
CA THR A 186 17.90 0.92 -12.91
C THR A 186 16.84 0.03 -12.25
N ARG A 187 17.08 -1.27 -12.33
CA ARG A 187 16.18 -2.31 -11.81
C ARG A 187 16.71 -2.94 -10.54
N GLU A 188 15.80 -3.51 -9.76
CA GLU A 188 16.09 -4.31 -8.57
C GLU A 188 15.47 -5.70 -8.70
N ILE A 189 16.14 -6.69 -8.13
CA ILE A 189 15.67 -8.07 -8.10
C ILE A 189 14.60 -8.22 -7.00
N ILE A 190 13.47 -8.81 -7.36
CA ILE A 190 12.44 -9.25 -6.44
C ILE A 190 12.86 -10.60 -5.88
N ARG A 191 12.93 -10.71 -4.55
CA ARG A 191 13.22 -11.96 -3.84
C ARG A 191 11.99 -12.34 -3.01
N PRO A 192 11.11 -13.21 -3.54
CA PRO A 192 9.94 -13.67 -2.79
C PRO A 192 10.35 -14.32 -1.47
N ASN A 193 9.48 -14.24 -0.46
CA ASN A 193 9.62 -14.95 0.82
C ASN A 193 10.92 -14.67 1.60
N ARG A 194 11.59 -13.54 1.34
CA ARG A 194 12.79 -13.16 2.08
C ARG A 194 12.45 -12.81 3.52
N SER A 195 12.71 -13.72 4.44
CA SER A 195 12.70 -13.47 5.88
C SER A 195 14.12 -13.36 6.42
N VAL A 196 14.44 -12.23 7.05
CA VAL A 196 15.73 -12.03 7.73
C VAL A 196 15.42 -11.62 9.17
N LYS A 197 15.99 -12.35 10.14
CA LYS A 197 15.86 -12.01 11.56
C LYS A 197 16.37 -10.58 11.79
N ARG A 198 15.47 -9.66 12.13
CA ARG A 198 15.84 -8.28 12.42
C ARG A 198 16.67 -8.25 13.70
N LYS A 199 17.90 -7.73 13.62
CA LYS A 199 18.69 -7.40 14.82
C LYS A 199 18.11 -6.11 15.41
N PRO A 200 17.51 -6.14 16.61
CA PRO A 200 16.98 -4.93 17.23
C PRO A 200 18.14 -3.97 17.47
N LYS A 201 18.05 -2.77 16.92
CA LYS A 201 18.96 -1.67 17.25
C LYS A 201 18.35 -0.87 18.38
N PRO A 202 19.16 -0.31 19.31
CA PRO A 202 18.64 0.62 20.31
C PRO A 202 17.90 1.76 19.63
N LYS A 203 16.74 2.15 20.18
CA LYS A 203 15.98 3.31 19.69
C LYS A 203 16.89 4.52 19.76
N ARG A 204 17.14 5.14 18.60
CA ARG A 204 17.83 6.42 18.53
C ARG A 204 16.84 7.51 18.97
N GLN A 205 17.34 8.53 19.67
CA GLN A 205 16.56 9.70 20.04
C GLN A 205 16.05 10.46 18.81
N TYR A 206 16.84 10.45 17.73
CA TYR A 206 16.48 11.02 16.44
C TYR A 206 16.56 9.95 15.35
N HIS A 207 15.54 9.91 14.49
CA HIS A 207 15.61 9.13 13.25
C HIS A 207 16.68 9.75 12.35
N MET A 208 17.54 8.94 11.72
CA MET A 208 18.41 9.49 10.68
C MET A 208 17.54 9.86 9.49
N ASN A 209 17.61 11.13 9.09
CA ASN A 209 17.10 11.53 7.78
C ASN A 209 17.83 10.71 6.72
N TYR A 210 17.09 10.20 5.74
CA TYR A 210 17.69 9.52 4.59
C TYR A 210 18.66 10.48 3.89
N LYS A 211 19.75 9.94 3.30
CA LYS A 211 20.65 10.75 2.46
C LYS A 211 19.83 11.39 1.34
N ARG A 212 20.16 12.65 1.03
CA ARG A 212 19.51 13.39 -0.07
C ARG A 212 19.63 12.62 -1.38
N LEU A 213 18.54 12.61 -2.13
CA LEU A 213 18.54 12.29 -3.57
C LEU A 213 19.05 13.50 -4.34
#